data_AF-A0A6A7G644-F1
#
_entry.id   AF-A0A6A7G644-F1
#
_cell.length_a   1.000
_cell.length_b   1.000
_cell.length_c   1.000
_cell.angle_alpha   90.00
_cell.angle_beta   90.00
_cell.angle_gamma   90.00
#
_symmetry.space_group_name_H-M   'P 1'
#
loop_
_entity.id
_entity.type
_entity.pdbx_description
1 polymer ?
#
loop_
_entity_poly.entity_id
_entity_poly.type
_entity_poly.pdbx_seq_one_letter_code
_entity_poly.pdbx_strand_id
1 'polypeptide(L)'
;NLGYLEMMFTRTGGYGALREYLLALLTPLYNSVGFEDNPDDLLLDQFTRNMARAWSCKFGLEDCVSNSVDLYAQWMKDPADLTIISPNEKSTVYCTAIAEGTEEHWDFAWNQFLTTNLASQKDTIMSALGCSTEVWILSRYLEMAFTEDSGIRKQDASRVFSAVANNDIGRDLAWDYLRNNIEMISSYFNTFTVIGGMVETVSYEFNTNEELASLKQFKEDNSDILSGATNSINQSIERTAINIDWMDNYYDLIVAWLQDNGYGTRLRHIASRKQQPR
;
A
#
# COMPACT_ATOMS: atom_id res chain seq x y z
N ASN A 1 -1.55 -8.16 -16.75
CA ASN A 1 -2.06 -7.82 -15.41
C ASN A 1 -1.25 -6.62 -14.92
N LEU A 2 -1.83 -5.40 -14.90
CA LEU A 2 -1.11 -4.17 -14.55
C LEU A 2 -0.78 -4.07 -13.05
N GLY A 3 -1.60 -4.68 -12.18
CA GLY A 3 -1.34 -4.77 -10.75
C GLY A 3 -0.01 -5.46 -10.45
N TYR A 4 0.23 -6.60 -11.09
CA TYR A 4 1.49 -7.31 -10.91
C TYR A 4 2.72 -6.51 -11.38
N LEU A 5 2.61 -5.82 -12.53
CA LEU A 5 3.69 -4.96 -13.01
C LEU A 5 4.02 -3.86 -12.02
N GLU A 6 2.99 -3.21 -11.46
CA GLU A 6 3.17 -2.18 -10.44
C GLU A 6 3.90 -2.74 -9.22
N MET A 7 3.35 -3.78 -8.58
CA MET A 7 3.96 -4.42 -7.39
C MET A 7 5.43 -4.81 -7.59
N MET A 8 5.81 -5.34 -8.76
CA MET A 8 7.20 -5.71 -9.03
C MET A 8 8.13 -4.51 -9.26
N PHE A 9 7.60 -3.39 -9.74
CA PHE A 9 8.38 -2.23 -10.13
C PHE A 9 8.49 -1.19 -9.04
N THR A 10 7.53 -1.07 -8.11
CA THR A 10 7.37 0.08 -7.20
C THR A 10 8.64 0.45 -6.42
N ARG A 11 9.52 -0.51 -6.16
CA ARG A 11 10.77 -0.33 -5.42
C ARG A 11 12.03 -0.43 -6.28
N THR A 12 11.90 -0.19 -7.58
CA THR A 12 12.98 -0.26 -8.57
C THR A 12 13.21 1.08 -9.26
N GLY A 13 14.37 1.26 -9.90
CA GLY A 13 14.67 2.47 -10.67
C GLY A 13 13.76 2.68 -11.89
N GLY A 14 13.15 1.61 -12.42
CA GLY A 14 12.22 1.66 -13.55
C GLY A 14 10.83 2.22 -13.20
N TYR A 15 10.49 2.32 -11.91
CA TYR A 15 9.13 2.66 -11.49
C TYR A 15 8.64 4.00 -12.02
N GLY A 16 9.49 5.04 -12.04
CA GLY A 16 9.10 6.36 -12.51
C GLY A 16 8.56 6.34 -13.94
N ALA A 17 9.19 5.57 -14.83
CA ALA A 17 8.73 5.41 -16.21
C ALA A 17 7.40 4.62 -16.27
N LEU A 18 7.28 3.54 -15.48
CA LEU A 18 6.04 2.77 -15.42
C LEU A 18 4.88 3.62 -14.89
N ARG A 19 5.11 4.40 -13.83
CA ARG A 19 4.11 5.32 -13.26
C ARG A 19 3.63 6.35 -14.29
N GLU A 20 4.54 6.96 -15.06
CA GLU A 20 4.17 7.89 -16.15
C GLU A 20 3.29 7.21 -17.20
N TYR A 21 3.62 5.97 -17.59
CA TYR A 21 2.80 5.18 -18.53
C TYR A 21 1.41 4.86 -17.97
N LEU A 22 1.35 4.38 -16.73
CA LEU A 22 0.08 4.02 -16.09
C LEU A 22 -0.82 5.24 -15.91
N LEU A 23 -0.27 6.40 -15.52
CA LEU A 23 -1.02 7.65 -15.50
C LEU A 23 -1.56 8.01 -16.88
N ALA A 24 -0.75 7.93 -17.94
CA ALA A 24 -1.21 8.24 -19.30
C ALA A 24 -2.37 7.34 -19.76
N LEU A 25 -2.39 6.08 -19.33
CA LEU A 25 -3.51 5.16 -19.56
C LEU A 25 -4.75 5.49 -18.73
N LEU A 26 -4.56 5.87 -17.46
CA LEU A 26 -5.64 6.08 -16.50
C LEU A 26 -6.32 7.44 -16.67
N THR A 27 -5.60 8.49 -17.06
CA THR A 27 -6.15 9.85 -17.15
C THR A 27 -7.39 9.94 -18.05
N PRO A 28 -7.43 9.36 -19.26
CA PRO A 28 -8.64 9.39 -20.09
C PRO A 28 -9.83 8.67 -19.43
N LEU A 29 -9.59 7.54 -18.75
CA LEU A 29 -10.62 6.81 -18.02
C LEU A 29 -11.14 7.63 -16.85
N TYR A 30 -10.24 8.18 -16.04
CA TYR A 30 -10.57 9.05 -14.93
C TYR A 30 -11.38 10.27 -15.37
N ASN A 31 -10.98 10.94 -16.45
CA ASN A 31 -11.72 12.09 -16.99
C ASN A 31 -13.12 11.71 -17.51
N SER A 32 -13.32 10.47 -17.94
CA SER A 32 -14.63 10.01 -18.43
C SER A 32 -15.62 9.69 -17.32
N VAL A 33 -15.12 9.21 -16.18
CA VAL A 33 -15.96 8.89 -15.02
C VAL A 33 -16.06 10.11 -14.11
N GLY A 34 -14.96 10.73 -13.73
CA GLY A 34 -14.85 11.85 -12.80
C GLY A 34 -14.49 11.42 -11.38
N PHE A 35 -14.20 12.39 -10.52
CA PHE A 35 -13.89 12.14 -9.11
C PHE A 35 -15.15 11.78 -8.31
N GLU A 36 -16.18 12.63 -8.32
CA GLU A 36 -17.36 12.50 -7.47
C GLU A 36 -18.21 11.30 -7.84
N ASP A 37 -18.91 10.71 -6.87
CA ASP A 37 -19.95 9.72 -7.15
C ASP A 37 -21.07 10.29 -8.02
N ASN A 38 -21.54 9.47 -8.98
CA ASN A 38 -22.69 9.81 -9.81
C ASN A 38 -23.88 8.88 -9.47
N PRO A 39 -24.99 9.42 -8.95
CA PRO A 39 -26.19 8.63 -8.62
C PRO A 39 -26.81 7.89 -9.82
N ASP A 40 -26.56 8.36 -11.03
CA ASP A 40 -27.08 7.75 -12.26
C ASP A 40 -26.19 6.60 -12.79
N ASP A 41 -25.02 6.37 -12.18
CA ASP A 41 -24.11 5.28 -12.59
C ASP A 41 -24.75 3.91 -12.35
N LEU A 42 -24.66 3.04 -13.37
CA LEU A 42 -24.91 1.61 -13.18
C LEU A 42 -23.83 1.00 -12.28
N LEU A 43 -24.10 -0.16 -11.70
CA LEU A 43 -23.18 -0.82 -10.78
C LEU A 43 -21.76 -1.00 -11.35
N LEU A 44 -21.64 -1.34 -12.64
CA LEU A 44 -20.34 -1.49 -13.30
C LEU A 44 -19.61 -0.15 -13.52
N ASP A 45 -20.35 0.93 -13.72
CA ASP A 45 -19.80 2.28 -13.85
C ASP A 45 -19.27 2.76 -12.50
N GLN A 46 -19.99 2.47 -11.40
CA GLN A 46 -19.52 2.74 -10.03
C GLN A 46 -18.22 2.00 -9.73
N PHE A 47 -18.11 0.71 -10.09
CA PHE A 47 -16.86 -0.03 -9.93
C PHE A 47 -15.73 0.54 -10.77
N THR A 48 -16.03 0.95 -12.01
CA THR A 48 -15.05 1.56 -12.91
C THR A 48 -14.55 2.89 -12.35
N ARG A 49 -15.45 3.74 -11.84
CA ARG A 49 -15.14 5.00 -11.15
C ARG A 49 -14.27 4.77 -9.93
N ASN A 50 -14.64 3.84 -9.05
CA ASN A 50 -13.88 3.53 -7.84
C ASN A 50 -12.46 3.05 -8.18
N MET A 51 -12.31 2.17 -9.17
CA MET A 51 -11.00 1.73 -9.63
C MET A 51 -10.20 2.88 -10.23
N ALA A 52 -10.79 3.68 -11.13
CA ALA A 52 -10.13 4.81 -11.77
C ALA A 52 -9.67 5.85 -10.74
N ARG A 53 -10.52 6.17 -9.76
CA ARG A 53 -10.21 7.07 -8.63
C ARG A 53 -9.05 6.52 -7.80
N ALA A 54 -9.15 5.28 -7.32
CA ALA A 54 -8.13 4.67 -6.49
C ALA A 54 -6.75 4.64 -7.18
N TRP A 55 -6.70 4.21 -8.43
CA TRP A 55 -5.45 4.13 -9.19
C TRP A 55 -4.91 5.51 -9.59
N SER A 56 -5.76 6.46 -9.95
CA SER A 56 -5.34 7.82 -10.29
C SER A 56 -4.76 8.55 -9.08
N CYS A 57 -5.40 8.41 -7.92
CA CYS A 57 -4.88 8.94 -6.66
C CYS A 57 -3.59 8.24 -6.24
N LYS A 58 -3.50 6.89 -6.31
CA LYS A 58 -2.28 6.12 -5.99
C LYS A 58 -1.09 6.59 -6.81
N PHE A 59 -1.29 6.91 -8.09
CA PHE A 59 -0.24 7.44 -8.95
C PHE A 59 -0.12 8.95 -8.93
N GLY A 60 -0.82 9.68 -8.07
CA GLY A 60 -0.65 11.11 -7.89
C GLY A 60 -1.15 11.95 -9.08
N LEU A 61 -2.29 11.57 -9.67
CA LEU A 61 -3.02 12.47 -10.56
C LEU A 61 -3.53 13.67 -9.73
N GLU A 62 -3.08 14.87 -10.09
CA GLU A 62 -3.27 16.10 -9.31
C GLU A 62 -4.73 16.36 -8.92
N ASP A 63 -5.66 16.22 -9.87
CA ASP A 63 -7.09 16.42 -9.62
C ASP A 63 -7.64 15.42 -8.57
N CYS A 64 -7.25 14.15 -8.66
CA CYS A 64 -7.67 13.13 -7.70
C CYS A 64 -7.12 13.39 -6.30
N VAL A 65 -5.84 13.77 -6.24
CA VAL A 65 -5.15 14.07 -4.97
C VAL A 65 -5.76 15.32 -4.32
N SER A 66 -5.91 16.41 -5.06
CA SER A 66 -6.49 17.65 -4.54
C SER A 66 -7.90 17.43 -4.01
N ASN A 67 -8.77 16.78 -4.79
CA ASN A 67 -10.13 16.47 -4.35
C ASN A 67 -10.15 15.61 -3.07
N SER A 68 -9.25 14.63 -2.95
CA SER A 68 -9.14 13.81 -1.75
C SER A 68 -8.70 14.61 -0.53
N VAL A 69 -7.67 15.45 -0.67
CA VAL A 69 -7.18 16.30 0.42
C VAL A 69 -8.25 17.33 0.83
N ASP A 70 -8.92 17.95 -0.13
CA ASP A 70 -9.94 18.97 0.11
C ASP A 70 -11.18 18.39 0.82
N LEU A 71 -11.64 17.21 0.39
CA LEU A 71 -12.76 16.52 1.05
C LEU A 71 -12.41 16.08 2.47
N TYR A 72 -11.20 15.56 2.67
CA TYR A 72 -10.74 15.19 4.00
C TYR A 72 -10.62 16.40 4.92
N ALA A 73 -10.09 17.53 4.42
CA ALA A 73 -10.01 18.78 5.16
C ALA A 73 -11.40 19.36 5.51
N GLN A 74 -12.40 19.17 4.65
CA GLN A 74 -13.79 19.51 4.96
C GLN A 74 -14.33 18.62 6.09
N TRP A 75 -14.08 17.31 6.03
CA TRP A 75 -14.50 16.39 7.09
C TRP A 75 -13.80 16.67 8.43
N MET A 76 -12.53 17.08 8.42
CA MET A 76 -11.83 17.53 9.63
C MET A 76 -12.49 18.75 10.30
N LYS A 77 -13.13 19.64 9.52
CA LYS A 77 -13.83 20.83 10.03
C LYS A 77 -15.21 20.50 10.60
N ASP A 78 -15.88 19.48 10.07
CA ASP A 78 -17.16 18.97 10.59
C ASP A 78 -17.15 17.44 10.71
N PRO A 79 -16.52 16.89 11.77
CA PRO A 79 -16.32 15.45 11.89
C PRO A 79 -17.62 14.67 12.09
N ALA A 80 -18.68 15.34 12.54
CA ALA A 80 -19.98 14.75 12.79
C ALA A 80 -20.77 14.52 11.50
N ASP A 81 -20.48 15.27 10.44
CA ASP A 81 -21.13 15.11 9.14
C ASP A 81 -20.45 13.99 8.33
N LEU A 82 -21.05 12.80 8.39
CA LEU A 82 -20.59 11.62 7.66
C LEU A 82 -20.98 11.63 6.17
N THR A 83 -21.67 12.67 5.70
CA THR A 83 -22.13 12.81 4.31
C THR A 83 -21.15 13.59 3.42
N ILE A 84 -20.17 14.28 4.02
CA ILE A 84 -19.12 15.04 3.30
C ILE A 84 -18.35 14.14 2.32
N ILE A 85 -18.11 12.88 2.71
CA ILE A 85 -17.35 11.92 1.89
C ILE A 85 -18.27 10.74 1.61
N SER A 86 -18.56 10.49 0.32
CA SER A 86 -19.41 9.38 -0.07
C SER A 86 -18.81 8.04 0.38
N PRO A 87 -19.61 7.04 0.78
CA PRO A 87 -19.11 5.71 1.14
C PRO A 87 -18.14 5.08 0.12
N ASN A 88 -18.34 5.31 -1.18
CA ASN A 88 -17.47 4.77 -2.23
C ASN A 88 -16.13 5.52 -2.33
N GLU A 89 -16.07 6.76 -1.85
CA GLU A 89 -14.89 7.63 -1.88
C GLU A 89 -14.01 7.42 -0.65
N LYS A 90 -14.58 7.04 0.50
CA LYS A 90 -13.89 7.02 1.81
C LYS A 90 -12.55 6.32 1.79
N SER A 91 -12.45 5.13 1.19
CA SER A 91 -11.19 4.38 1.16
C SER A 91 -10.07 5.17 0.47
N THR A 92 -10.36 5.71 -0.73
CA THR A 92 -9.40 6.50 -1.49
C THR A 92 -9.12 7.84 -0.82
N VAL A 93 -10.17 8.57 -0.43
CA VAL A 93 -10.03 9.90 0.20
C VAL A 93 -9.21 9.81 1.48
N TYR A 94 -9.51 8.86 2.37
CA TYR A 94 -8.80 8.73 3.64
C TYR A 94 -7.34 8.34 3.42
N CYS A 95 -7.09 7.32 2.58
CA CYS A 95 -5.73 6.85 2.32
C CYS A 95 -4.88 7.94 1.67
N THR A 96 -5.41 8.62 0.64
CA THR A 96 -4.70 9.69 -0.08
C THR A 96 -4.44 10.91 0.81
N ALA A 97 -5.43 11.36 1.58
CA ALA A 97 -5.23 12.50 2.48
C ALA A 97 -4.24 12.20 3.63
N ILE A 98 -4.19 10.96 4.12
CA ILE A 98 -3.20 10.55 5.12
C ILE A 98 -1.80 10.41 4.52
N ALA A 99 -1.70 9.95 3.27
CA ALA A 99 -0.43 9.85 2.54
C ALA A 99 0.19 11.23 2.23
N GLU A 100 -0.65 12.21 1.86
CA GLU A 100 -0.22 13.60 1.57
C GLU A 100 -0.16 14.49 2.82
N GLY A 101 -0.71 14.01 3.93
CA GLY A 101 -0.93 14.77 5.15
C GLY A 101 0.22 14.70 6.15
N THR A 102 -0.07 15.16 7.35
CA THR A 102 0.84 15.21 8.51
C THR A 102 0.31 14.33 9.65
N GLU A 103 1.02 14.31 10.78
CA GLU A 103 0.51 13.71 12.03
C GLU A 103 -0.90 14.17 12.37
N GLU A 104 -1.27 15.44 12.11
CA GLU A 104 -2.61 15.96 12.39
C GLU A 104 -3.72 15.20 11.65
N HIS A 105 -3.46 14.82 10.39
CA HIS A 105 -4.42 14.07 9.58
C HIS A 105 -4.55 12.64 10.12
N TRP A 106 -3.42 12.04 10.49
CA TRP A 106 -3.39 10.70 11.07
C TRP A 106 -4.11 10.65 12.42
N ASP A 107 -3.81 11.59 13.31
CA ASP A 107 -4.41 11.69 14.66
C ASP A 107 -5.90 11.99 14.58
N PHE A 108 -6.34 12.79 13.60
CA PHE A 108 -7.75 12.99 13.33
C PHE A 108 -8.44 11.67 12.96
N ALA A 109 -7.95 10.93 11.96
CA ALA A 109 -8.50 9.62 11.61
C ALA A 109 -8.48 8.66 12.81
N TRP A 110 -7.41 8.63 13.58
CA TRP A 110 -7.29 7.80 14.78
C TRP A 110 -8.39 8.14 15.80
N ASN A 111 -8.65 9.42 16.07
CA ASN A 111 -9.76 9.85 16.92
C ASN A 111 -11.13 9.43 16.36
N GLN A 112 -11.32 9.48 15.04
CA GLN A 112 -12.54 8.99 14.40
C GLN A 112 -12.70 7.46 14.55
N PHE A 113 -11.60 6.70 14.48
CA PHE A 113 -11.60 5.26 14.74
C PHE A 113 -12.01 4.92 16.17
N LEU A 114 -11.52 5.68 17.16
CA LEU A 114 -11.86 5.47 18.57
C LEU A 114 -13.33 5.79 18.87
N THR A 115 -13.89 6.80 18.21
CA THR A 115 -15.24 7.32 18.52
C THR A 115 -16.36 6.66 17.72
N THR A 116 -16.09 6.16 16.50
CA THR A 116 -17.13 5.53 15.69
C THR A 116 -17.59 4.17 16.24
N ASN A 117 -18.89 3.89 16.10
CA ASN A 117 -19.48 2.58 16.40
C ASN A 117 -19.73 1.73 15.14
N LEU A 118 -19.46 2.29 13.95
CA LEU A 118 -19.68 1.63 12.67
C LEU A 118 -18.48 0.75 12.33
N ALA A 119 -18.67 -0.57 12.29
CA ALA A 119 -17.60 -1.52 11.99
C ALA A 119 -16.94 -1.26 10.62
N SER A 120 -17.73 -0.98 9.59
CA SER A 120 -17.23 -0.65 8.24
C SER A 120 -16.37 0.63 8.23
N GLN A 121 -16.71 1.61 9.06
CA GLN A 121 -15.92 2.83 9.18
C GLN A 121 -14.61 2.56 9.92
N LYS A 122 -14.62 1.75 10.98
CA LYS A 122 -13.38 1.31 11.65
C LYS A 122 -12.45 0.59 10.69
N ASP A 123 -12.98 -0.34 9.90
CA ASP A 123 -12.20 -1.09 8.90
C ASP A 123 -11.55 -0.14 7.88
N THR A 124 -12.32 0.81 7.35
CA THR A 124 -11.83 1.79 6.37
C THR A 124 -10.74 2.67 6.98
N ILE A 125 -10.94 3.16 8.20
CA ILE A 125 -9.95 4.01 8.89
C ILE A 125 -8.67 3.22 9.21
N MET A 126 -8.78 2.00 9.72
CA MET A 126 -7.60 1.17 10.03
C MET A 126 -6.74 0.93 8.79
N SER A 127 -7.36 0.65 7.64
CA SER A 127 -6.63 0.51 6.39
C SER A 127 -5.99 1.83 5.95
N ALA A 128 -6.69 2.96 6.06
CA ALA A 128 -6.19 4.27 5.64
C ALA A 128 -5.04 4.80 6.50
N LEU A 129 -5.03 4.52 7.81
CA LEU A 129 -3.94 4.90 8.73
C LEU A 129 -2.59 4.28 8.33
N GLY A 130 -2.61 3.13 7.63
CA GLY A 130 -1.41 2.50 7.05
C GLY A 130 -0.86 3.22 5.81
N CYS A 131 -1.60 4.17 5.23
CA CYS A 131 -1.16 4.90 4.04
C CYS A 131 -0.21 6.07 4.33
N SER A 132 0.09 6.37 5.60
CA SER A 132 1.03 7.43 5.95
C SER A 132 2.39 7.18 5.30
N THR A 133 3.08 8.26 4.92
CA THR A 133 4.46 8.20 4.41
C THR A 133 5.50 8.45 5.50
N GLU A 134 5.07 8.78 6.71
CA GLU A 134 5.95 9.07 7.85
C GLU A 134 6.39 7.77 8.53
N VAL A 135 7.67 7.43 8.40
CA VAL A 135 8.26 6.18 8.93
C VAL A 135 7.92 5.98 10.41
N TRP A 136 8.07 7.02 11.23
CA TRP A 136 7.85 6.92 12.66
C TRP A 136 6.35 6.73 13.02
N ILE A 137 5.42 7.24 12.19
CA ILE A 137 3.98 7.01 12.36
C ILE A 137 3.65 5.55 12.06
N LEU A 138 4.19 5.00 10.97
CA LEU A 138 4.00 3.59 10.62
C LEU A 138 4.59 2.64 11.68
N SER A 139 5.79 2.95 12.21
CA SER A 139 6.38 2.22 13.33
C SER A 139 5.52 2.29 14.59
N ARG A 140 5.06 3.49 14.97
CA ARG A 140 4.11 3.69 16.08
C ARG A 140 2.85 2.86 15.88
N TYR A 141 2.33 2.81 14.66
CA TYR A 141 1.10 2.08 14.36
C TYR A 141 1.27 0.55 14.48
N LEU A 142 2.42 0.01 14.07
CA LEU A 142 2.78 -1.39 14.29
C LEU A 142 2.87 -1.72 15.79
N GLU A 143 3.52 -0.87 16.59
CA GLU A 143 3.60 -1.06 18.05
C GLU A 143 2.21 -1.06 18.70
N MET A 144 1.36 -0.12 18.30
CA MET A 144 -0.02 -0.05 18.79
C MET A 144 -0.83 -1.31 18.46
N ALA A 145 -0.60 -1.93 17.30
CA ALA A 145 -1.34 -3.13 16.87
C ALA A 145 -1.21 -4.30 17.85
N PHE A 146 -0.07 -4.43 18.54
CA PHE A 146 0.23 -5.54 19.44
C PHE A 146 0.34 -5.13 20.92
N THR A 147 0.00 -3.88 21.23
CA THR A 147 -0.02 -3.38 22.61
C THR A 147 -1.43 -3.49 23.19
N GLU A 148 -1.56 -4.08 24.38
CA GLU A 148 -2.84 -4.11 25.10
C GLU A 148 -3.34 -2.69 25.40
N ASP A 149 -4.65 -2.50 25.38
CA ASP A 149 -5.32 -1.21 25.64
C ASP A 149 -4.94 -0.06 24.69
N SER A 150 -4.27 -0.34 23.56
CA SER A 150 -3.97 0.66 22.52
C SER A 150 -5.20 1.22 21.80
N GLY A 151 -6.38 0.61 22.00
CA GLY A 151 -7.61 0.88 21.25
C GLY A 151 -7.81 -0.04 20.04
N ILE A 152 -6.77 -0.76 19.60
CA ILE A 152 -6.89 -1.82 18.57
C ILE A 152 -7.26 -3.14 19.24
N ARG A 153 -8.28 -3.81 18.71
CA ARG A 153 -8.68 -5.13 19.21
C ARG A 153 -7.70 -6.17 18.70
N LYS A 154 -7.46 -7.21 19.49
CA LYS A 154 -6.60 -8.33 19.13
C LYS A 154 -6.91 -8.97 17.77
N GLN A 155 -8.19 -9.10 17.41
CA GLN A 155 -8.60 -9.63 16.10
C GLN A 155 -8.30 -8.70 14.91
N ASP A 156 -8.11 -7.40 15.17
CA ASP A 156 -7.88 -6.37 14.15
C ASP A 156 -6.37 -6.06 13.99
N ALA A 157 -5.52 -6.53 14.91
CA ALA A 157 -4.07 -6.35 14.87
C ALA A 157 -3.45 -6.83 13.54
N SER A 158 -3.91 -7.96 13.00
CA SER A 158 -3.44 -8.47 11.71
C SER A 158 -3.82 -7.60 10.53
N ARG A 159 -4.95 -6.88 10.61
CA ARG A 159 -5.36 -5.91 9.60
C ARG A 159 -4.47 -4.67 9.65
N VAL A 160 -4.16 -4.18 10.85
CA VAL A 160 -3.21 -3.06 11.04
C VAL A 160 -1.84 -3.42 10.47
N PHE A 161 -1.31 -4.61 10.83
CA PHE A 161 -0.08 -5.12 10.24
C PHE A 161 -0.14 -5.14 8.72
N SER A 162 -1.24 -5.66 8.14
CA SER A 162 -1.41 -5.74 6.69
C SER A 162 -1.49 -4.36 6.03
N ALA A 163 -2.10 -3.38 6.68
CA ALA A 163 -2.18 -2.01 6.17
C ALA A 163 -0.78 -1.38 6.05
N VAL A 164 0.08 -1.59 7.05
CA VAL A 164 1.48 -1.12 7.02
C VAL A 164 2.32 -1.96 6.05
N ALA A 165 2.11 -3.27 5.98
CA ALA A 165 2.86 -4.16 5.09
C ALA A 165 2.60 -3.90 3.60
N ASN A 166 1.39 -3.44 3.23
CA ASN A 166 1.02 -3.07 1.85
C ASN A 166 1.43 -1.63 1.48
N ASN A 167 2.11 -0.90 2.36
CA ASN A 167 2.65 0.43 2.08
C ASN A 167 4.11 0.29 1.60
N ASP A 168 4.48 0.99 0.52
CA ASP A 168 5.82 0.88 -0.08
C ASP A 168 6.98 1.18 0.90
N ILE A 169 6.75 2.13 1.82
CA ILE A 169 7.66 2.50 2.91
C ILE A 169 7.47 1.55 4.10
N GLY A 170 6.22 1.23 4.44
CA GLY A 170 5.85 0.41 5.59
C GLY A 170 6.21 -1.08 5.47
N ARG A 171 6.35 -1.60 4.26
CA ARG A 171 6.64 -3.02 3.99
C ARG A 171 7.87 -3.53 4.73
N ASP A 172 8.98 -2.81 4.65
CA ASP A 172 10.22 -3.23 5.32
C ASP A 172 10.10 -3.06 6.84
N LEU A 173 9.40 -2.01 7.30
CA LEU A 173 9.12 -1.81 8.73
C LEU A 173 8.30 -2.97 9.29
N ALA A 174 7.28 -3.40 8.56
CA ALA A 174 6.43 -4.53 8.94
C ALA A 174 7.23 -5.85 8.93
N TRP A 175 8.10 -6.06 7.94
CA TRP A 175 8.95 -7.24 7.88
C TRP A 175 9.92 -7.30 9.06
N ASP A 176 10.61 -6.20 9.34
CA ASP A 176 11.54 -6.09 10.46
C ASP A 176 10.83 -6.24 11.79
N TYR A 177 9.65 -5.62 11.95
CA TYR A 177 8.85 -5.74 13.15
C TYR A 177 8.41 -7.19 13.38
N LEU A 178 7.92 -7.88 12.34
CA LEU A 178 7.52 -9.30 12.44
C LEU A 178 8.71 -10.17 12.85
N ARG A 179 9.86 -10.02 12.21
CA ARG A 179 11.07 -10.81 12.52
C ARG A 179 11.56 -10.58 13.95
N ASN A 180 11.61 -9.32 14.39
CA ASN A 180 12.14 -8.95 15.69
C ASN A 180 11.19 -9.30 16.85
N ASN A 181 9.90 -9.48 16.57
CA ASN A 181 8.87 -9.68 17.60
C ASN A 181 8.08 -10.97 17.43
N ILE A 182 8.58 -11.94 16.66
CA ILE A 182 7.84 -13.15 16.30
C ILE A 182 7.37 -13.98 17.50
N GLU A 183 8.17 -14.08 18.55
CA GLU A 183 7.78 -14.76 19.80
C GLU A 183 6.58 -14.06 20.47
N MET A 184 6.65 -12.74 20.60
CA MET A 184 5.58 -11.92 21.17
C MET A 184 4.32 -12.03 20.32
N ILE A 185 4.42 -11.88 19.00
CA ILE A 185 3.28 -11.94 18.07
C ILE A 185 2.64 -13.33 18.09
N SER A 186 3.46 -14.39 18.14
CA SER A 186 2.97 -15.77 18.23
C SER A 186 2.20 -16.00 19.53
N SER A 187 2.74 -15.55 20.66
CA SER A 187 2.05 -15.59 21.95
C SER A 187 0.77 -14.74 21.94
N TYR A 188 0.83 -13.57 21.31
CA TYR A 188 -0.28 -12.62 21.21
C TYR A 188 -1.49 -13.25 20.55
N PHE A 189 -1.34 -13.96 19.42
CA PHE A 189 -2.48 -14.60 18.76
C PHE A 189 -2.80 -15.99 19.28
N ASN A 190 -1.80 -16.73 19.76
CA ASN A 190 -1.91 -18.15 20.08
C ASN A 190 -2.45 -18.98 18.89
N THR A 191 -2.16 -18.56 17.65
CA THR A 191 -2.51 -19.29 16.42
C THR A 191 -1.50 -19.04 15.31
N PHE A 192 -1.09 -20.11 14.63
CA PHE A 192 -0.10 -20.07 13.56
C PHE A 192 -0.66 -19.55 12.23
N THR A 193 -1.97 -19.67 12.01
CA THR A 193 -2.61 -19.25 10.74
C THR A 193 -2.49 -17.75 10.51
N VAL A 194 -2.56 -16.95 11.59
CA VAL A 194 -2.40 -15.49 11.48
C VAL A 194 -0.97 -15.12 11.10
N ILE A 195 0.03 -15.79 11.67
CA ILE A 195 1.44 -15.57 11.34
C ILE A 195 1.72 -15.94 9.88
N GLY A 196 1.20 -17.08 9.42
CA GLY A 196 1.30 -17.49 8.01
C GLY A 196 0.75 -16.42 7.07
N GLY A 197 -0.43 -15.88 7.38
CA GLY A 197 -1.02 -14.76 6.63
C GLY A 197 -0.19 -13.47 6.69
N MET A 198 0.41 -13.14 7.83
CA MET A 198 1.30 -11.98 7.95
C MET A 198 2.54 -12.11 7.07
N VAL A 199 3.18 -13.29 7.06
CA VAL A 199 4.32 -13.60 6.18
C VAL A 199 3.88 -13.52 4.72
N GLU A 200 2.73 -14.09 4.37
CA GLU A 200 2.19 -14.03 3.01
C GLU A 200 1.92 -12.59 2.56
N THR A 201 1.38 -11.73 3.41
CA THR A 201 1.11 -10.33 3.08
C THR A 201 2.41 -9.55 2.87
N VAL A 202 3.31 -9.57 3.85
CA VAL A 202 4.52 -8.71 3.81
C VAL A 202 5.50 -9.14 2.72
N SER A 203 5.53 -10.43 2.38
CA SER A 203 6.40 -10.98 1.33
C SER A 203 5.76 -11.03 -0.05
N TYR A 204 4.54 -10.53 -0.22
CA TYR A 204 3.81 -10.67 -1.49
C TYR A 204 4.59 -10.10 -2.68
N GLU A 205 5.25 -8.96 -2.44
CA GLU A 205 6.00 -8.21 -3.43
C GLU A 205 7.52 -8.47 -3.42
N PHE A 206 7.99 -9.41 -2.59
CA PHE A 206 9.41 -9.74 -2.55
C PHE A 206 9.85 -10.31 -3.90
N ASN A 207 10.95 -9.79 -4.42
CA ASN A 207 11.45 -10.09 -5.76
C ASN A 207 12.98 -9.99 -5.88
N THR A 208 13.71 -9.99 -4.75
CA THR A 208 15.18 -9.99 -4.70
C THR A 208 15.74 -11.24 -4.03
N ASN A 209 16.98 -11.59 -4.34
CA ASN A 209 17.66 -12.73 -3.72
C ASN A 209 17.88 -12.52 -2.21
N GLU A 210 18.08 -11.27 -1.79
CA GLU A 210 18.23 -10.89 -0.38
C GLU A 210 16.93 -11.13 0.39
N GLU A 211 15.78 -10.74 -0.16
CA GLU A 211 14.46 -11.02 0.42
C GLU A 211 14.17 -12.52 0.49
N LEU A 212 14.52 -13.28 -0.56
CA LEU A 212 14.38 -14.74 -0.57
C LEU A 212 15.24 -15.41 0.51
N ALA A 213 16.49 -14.97 0.65
CA ALA A 213 17.39 -15.45 1.70
C ALA A 213 16.84 -15.10 3.09
N SER A 214 16.31 -13.89 3.26
CA SER A 214 15.70 -13.43 4.51
C SER A 214 14.49 -14.31 4.91
N LEU A 215 13.62 -14.66 3.96
CA LEU A 215 12.48 -15.56 4.20
C LEU A 215 12.92 -16.97 4.62
N LYS A 216 13.91 -17.53 3.92
CA LYS A 216 14.46 -18.86 4.24
C LYS A 216 15.07 -18.88 5.64
N GLN A 217 15.89 -17.87 5.94
CA GLN A 217 16.50 -17.73 7.26
C GLN A 217 15.44 -17.56 8.35
N PHE A 218 14.45 -16.70 8.14
CA PHE A 218 13.35 -16.51 9.09
C PHE A 218 12.61 -17.82 9.39
N LYS A 219 12.37 -18.64 8.37
CA LYS A 219 11.75 -19.97 8.52
C LYS A 219 12.62 -20.92 9.35
N GLU A 220 13.92 -20.95 9.08
CA GLU A 220 14.88 -21.82 9.78
C GLU A 220 15.03 -21.42 11.25
N ASP A 221 15.22 -20.13 11.52
CA ASP A 221 15.43 -19.59 12.87
C ASP A 221 14.22 -19.78 13.78
N ASN A 222 13.02 -19.88 13.20
CA ASN A 222 11.75 -19.92 13.93
C ASN A 222 10.97 -21.20 13.67
N SER A 223 11.64 -22.30 13.32
CA SER A 223 10.98 -23.56 12.90
C SER A 223 9.95 -24.07 13.89
N ASP A 224 10.22 -23.93 15.20
CA ASP A 224 9.32 -24.40 16.27
C ASP A 224 8.04 -23.57 16.33
N ILE A 225 8.19 -22.23 16.27
CA ILE A 225 7.09 -21.27 16.26
C ILE A 225 6.27 -21.38 14.97
N LEU A 226 6.93 -21.65 13.85
CA LEU A 226 6.31 -21.62 12.53
C LEU A 226 5.81 -22.99 12.06
N SER A 227 5.90 -24.02 12.91
CA SER A 227 5.50 -25.38 12.58
C SER A 227 4.10 -25.46 11.94
N GLY A 228 3.12 -24.76 12.50
CA GLY A 228 1.74 -24.67 11.97
C GLY A 228 1.54 -23.73 10.77
N ALA A 229 2.54 -22.92 10.41
CA ALA A 229 2.52 -21.97 9.29
C ALA A 229 3.45 -22.38 8.12
N THR A 230 4.09 -23.55 8.22
CA THR A 230 5.11 -24.04 7.26
C THR A 230 4.66 -23.95 5.80
N ASN A 231 3.41 -24.31 5.50
CA ASN A 231 2.88 -24.26 4.14
C ASN A 231 2.81 -22.83 3.59
N SER A 232 2.27 -21.88 4.37
CA SER A 232 2.20 -20.46 4.00
C SER A 232 3.57 -19.86 3.75
N ILE A 233 4.55 -20.24 4.57
CA ILE A 233 5.93 -19.74 4.41
C ILE A 233 6.59 -20.37 3.18
N ASN A 234 6.38 -21.66 2.91
CA ASN A 234 6.86 -22.29 1.68
C ASN A 234 6.27 -21.63 0.44
N GLN A 235 4.97 -21.33 0.44
CA GLN A 235 4.33 -20.61 -0.67
C GLN A 235 4.91 -19.21 -0.85
N SER A 236 5.22 -18.52 0.25
CA SER A 236 5.88 -17.21 0.20
C SER A 236 7.29 -17.29 -0.40
N ILE A 237 8.07 -18.31 -0.03
CA ILE A 237 9.41 -18.59 -0.60
C ILE A 237 9.32 -18.92 -2.09
N GLU A 238 8.37 -19.79 -2.48
CA GLU A 238 8.14 -20.18 -3.89
C GLU A 238 7.72 -18.97 -4.73
N ARG A 239 6.77 -18.17 -4.24
CA ARG A 239 6.33 -16.94 -4.90
C ARG A 239 7.47 -15.94 -5.08
N THR A 240 8.29 -15.76 -4.04
CA THR A 240 9.47 -14.87 -4.12
C THR A 240 10.44 -15.35 -5.19
N ALA A 241 10.70 -16.67 -5.28
CA ALA A 241 11.53 -17.24 -6.33
C ALA A 241 10.95 -17.03 -7.75
N ILE A 242 9.63 -17.16 -7.90
CA ILE A 242 8.93 -16.87 -9.16
C ILE A 242 9.04 -15.38 -9.53
N ASN A 243 8.89 -14.48 -8.55
CA ASN A 243 9.03 -13.05 -8.76
C ASN A 243 10.46 -12.67 -9.18
N ILE A 244 11.48 -13.28 -8.58
CA ILE A 244 12.89 -13.11 -8.98
C ILE A 244 13.09 -13.54 -10.43
N ASP A 245 12.65 -14.75 -10.80
CA ASP A 245 12.75 -15.25 -12.18
C ASP A 245 12.02 -14.31 -13.16
N TRP A 246 10.86 -13.78 -12.77
CA TRP A 246 10.15 -12.79 -13.58
C TRP A 246 10.96 -11.49 -13.74
N MET A 247 11.55 -10.97 -12.66
CA MET A 247 12.38 -9.76 -12.71
C MET A 247 13.59 -9.96 -13.62
N ASP A 248 14.29 -11.08 -13.49
CA ASP A 248 15.47 -11.41 -14.28
C ASP A 248 15.17 -11.50 -15.79
N ASN A 249 13.97 -11.99 -16.15
CA ASN A 249 13.60 -12.19 -17.55
C ASN A 249 12.92 -10.98 -18.21
N TYR A 250 12.21 -10.12 -17.45
CA TYR A 250 11.31 -9.12 -18.03
C TYR A 250 11.59 -7.67 -17.63
N TYR A 251 12.28 -7.41 -16.52
CA TYR A 251 12.47 -6.04 -16.01
C TYR A 251 13.13 -5.12 -17.05
N ASP A 252 14.30 -5.49 -17.57
CA ASP A 252 15.05 -4.67 -18.52
C ASP A 252 14.31 -4.50 -19.85
N LEU A 253 13.61 -5.54 -20.31
CA LEU A 253 12.80 -5.51 -21.52
C LEU A 253 11.67 -4.48 -21.41
N ILE A 254 10.95 -4.47 -20.28
CA ILE A 254 9.83 -3.56 -20.05
C ILE A 254 10.36 -2.13 -19.86
N VAL A 255 11.46 -1.95 -19.12
CA VAL A 255 12.09 -0.63 -18.96
C VAL A 255 12.53 -0.06 -20.31
N ALA A 256 13.15 -0.86 -21.17
CA ALA A 256 13.51 -0.45 -22.53
C ALA A 256 12.28 -0.05 -23.35
N TRP A 257 11.23 -0.87 -23.33
CA TRP A 257 9.98 -0.58 -24.04
C TRP A 257 9.34 0.73 -23.57
N LEU A 258 9.26 0.96 -22.25
CA LEU A 258 8.72 2.21 -21.68
C LEU A 258 9.51 3.43 -22.18
N GLN A 259 10.84 3.33 -22.17
CA GLN A 259 11.72 4.42 -22.62
C GLN A 259 11.60 4.69 -24.12
N ASP A 260 11.49 3.65 -24.94
CA ASP A 260 11.33 3.77 -26.39
C ASP A 260 9.96 4.37 -26.76
N ASN A 261 8.96 4.23 -25.89
CA ASN A 261 7.64 4.87 -26.01
C ASN A 261 7.55 6.23 -25.29
N GLY A 262 8.69 6.78 -24.84
CA GLY A 262 8.79 8.16 -24.33
C GLY A 262 8.62 8.32 -22.82
N TYR A 263 8.39 7.24 -22.07
CA TYR A 263 8.23 7.28 -20.61
C TYR A 263 9.60 7.24 -19.89
N GLY A 264 9.79 8.06 -18.85
CA GLY A 264 11.06 8.12 -18.08
C GLY A 264 12.18 8.97 -18.72
N THR A 265 11.85 9.81 -19.71
CA THR A 265 12.81 10.56 -20.54
C THR A 265 13.44 11.78 -19.87
N ARG A 266 13.02 12.16 -18.65
CA ARG A 266 13.51 13.37 -17.96
C ARG A 266 15.02 13.35 -17.65
N LEU A 267 15.65 12.18 -17.50
CA LEU A 267 17.09 12.07 -17.26
C LEU A 267 17.95 12.06 -18.54
N ARG A 268 17.40 11.68 -19.70
CA ARG A 268 18.15 11.64 -20.99
C ARG A 268 18.42 13.04 -21.55
N HIS A 269 17.52 14.00 -21.30
CA HIS A 269 17.70 15.39 -21.76
C HIS A 269 18.81 16.16 -21.01
N ILE A 270 19.21 15.71 -19.81
CA ILE A 270 20.30 16.33 -19.06
C ILE A 270 21.66 15.77 -19.51
N ALA A 271 21.74 14.47 -19.80
CA ALA A 271 22.97 13.83 -20.29
C ALA A 271 23.37 14.32 -21.69
N SER A 272 22.41 14.51 -22.59
CA SER A 272 22.64 15.04 -23.94
C SER A 272 23.09 16.51 -23.96
N ARG A 273 22.72 17.31 -22.94
CA ARG A 273 23.20 18.70 -22.79
C ARG A 273 24.62 18.82 -22.23
N LYS A 274 25.14 17.79 -21.54
CA LYS A 274 26.50 17.79 -20.98
C LYS A 274 27.59 17.34 -21.97
N GLN A 275 27.21 16.83 -23.15
CA GLN A 275 28.16 16.35 -24.18
C GLN A 275 28.37 17.32 -25.35
N GLN A 276 27.82 18.53 -25.32
CA GLN A 276 28.17 19.57 -26.30
C GLN A 276 29.33 20.42 -25.76
N PRO A 277 30.56 20.32 -26.33
CA PRO A 277 31.61 21.29 -26.04
C PRO A 277 31.21 22.67 -26.59
N ARG A 278 31.57 23.72 -25.84
CA ARG A 278 31.44 25.12 -26.26
C ARG A 278 32.26 25.42 -27.51
#